data_AF-A0A959SL12-F1
#
_entry.id   AF-A0A959SL12-F1
#
_cell.length_a   1.000
_cell.length_b   1.000
_cell.length_c   1.000
_cell.angle_alpha   90.00
_cell.angle_beta   90.00
_cell.angle_gamma   90.00
#
_symmetry.space_group_name_H-M   'P 1'
#
loop_
_entity.id
_entity.type
_entity.pdbx_description
1 polymer ?
#
loop_
_entity_poly.entity_id
_entity_poly.type
_entity_poly.pdbx_seq_one_letter_code
_entity_poly.pdbx_strand_id
1 'polypeptide(L)'
;MKNLANYIFPVLLIILGGALLIVGAQQGQNTWVMLGAALALIAGLVSVMLQIGMIGRKGGMILGIAFAALAIVLAYRNYRSVMGVIEFNQKKEANDRLVKQGLKDLRTAQMGYKDAYGGYTGDLAVLEEFVKNGHIPMIKAIGQVPDTLSELEALELGLIVRDTILAPALDSLFLTPRATADRAYPFDPNTFTKSPSGDPYLMKAGMISSSGRNVPVFTVRDPRPMVKGDTLMVGSMEKQSTSGNWAGE
;
A
#
# COMPACT_ATOMS: atom_id res chain seq x y z
N MET A 1 -22.48 -65.71 -2.26
CA MET A 1 -23.17 -64.60 -2.95
C MET A 1 -22.46 -63.31 -2.59
N LYS A 2 -21.97 -62.52 -3.56
CA LYS A 2 -21.39 -61.19 -3.25
C LYS A 2 -22.51 -60.34 -2.64
N ASN A 3 -22.31 -59.77 -1.45
CA ASN A 3 -23.33 -58.94 -0.78
C ASN A 3 -23.64 -57.72 -1.63
N LEU A 4 -24.85 -57.62 -2.19
CA LEU A 4 -25.28 -56.45 -2.97
C LEU A 4 -25.22 -55.15 -2.15
N ALA A 5 -25.41 -55.24 -0.82
CA ALA A 5 -25.36 -54.10 0.10
C ALA A 5 -24.05 -53.30 0.00
N ASN A 6 -22.96 -53.97 -0.33
CA ASN A 6 -21.62 -53.39 -0.43
C ASN A 6 -21.49 -52.38 -1.59
N TYR A 7 -22.33 -52.51 -2.63
CA TYR A 7 -22.31 -51.67 -3.84
C TYR A 7 -23.28 -50.48 -3.79
N ILE A 8 -24.19 -50.43 -2.82
CA ILE A 8 -25.24 -49.40 -2.74
C ILE A 8 -24.63 -48.00 -2.64
N PHE A 9 -23.68 -47.80 -1.71
CA PHE A 9 -23.04 -46.51 -1.50
C PHE A 9 -22.20 -46.04 -2.70
N PRO A 10 -21.32 -46.88 -3.31
CA PRO A 10 -20.57 -46.51 -4.51
C PRO A 10 -21.45 -46.13 -5.71
N VAL A 11 -22.51 -46.91 -5.97
CA VAL A 11 -23.44 -46.65 -7.07
C VAL A 11 -24.17 -45.33 -6.86
N LEU A 12 -24.58 -45.03 -5.61
CA LEU A 12 -25.21 -43.77 -5.27
C LEU A 12 -24.27 -42.59 -5.53
N LEU A 13 -22.98 -42.68 -5.17
CA LEU A 13 -21.99 -41.64 -5.47
C LEU A 13 -21.81 -41.40 -6.97
N ILE A 14 -21.80 -42.47 -7.79
CA ILE A 14 -21.70 -42.35 -9.25
C ILE A 14 -22.93 -41.63 -9.81
N ILE A 15 -24.12 -42.05 -9.42
CA ILE A 15 -25.37 -41.46 -9.90
C ILE A 15 -25.46 -39.99 -9.50
N LEU A 16 -25.20 -39.69 -8.22
CA LEU A 16 -25.31 -38.34 -7.69
C LEU A 16 -24.24 -37.42 -8.28
N GLY A 17 -22.98 -37.85 -8.31
CA GLY A 17 -21.87 -37.09 -8.89
C GLY A 17 -22.05 -36.85 -10.39
N GLY A 18 -22.52 -37.86 -11.13
CA GLY A 18 -22.81 -37.76 -12.56
C GLY A 18 -23.98 -36.82 -12.85
N ALA A 19 -25.07 -36.93 -12.10
CA ALA A 19 -26.22 -36.03 -12.24
C ALA A 19 -25.84 -34.58 -11.93
N LEU A 20 -25.08 -34.34 -10.85
CA LEU A 20 -24.61 -33.02 -10.49
C LEU A 20 -23.66 -32.42 -11.53
N LEU A 21 -22.81 -33.23 -12.17
CA LEU A 21 -21.96 -32.76 -13.26
C LEU A 21 -22.76 -32.35 -14.50
N ILE A 22 -23.75 -33.15 -14.89
CA ILE A 22 -24.60 -32.86 -16.06
C ILE A 22 -25.43 -31.60 -15.81
N VAL A 23 -26.10 -31.53 -14.66
CA VAL A 23 -26.90 -30.37 -14.27
C VAL A 23 -26.02 -29.13 -14.13
N GLY A 24 -24.86 -29.26 -13.48
CA GLY A 24 -23.93 -28.16 -13.28
C GLY A 24 -23.36 -27.62 -14.60
N ALA A 25 -23.07 -28.49 -15.57
CA ALA A 25 -22.61 -28.09 -16.89
C ALA A 25 -23.71 -27.38 -17.70
N GLN A 26 -24.96 -27.82 -17.60
CA GLN A 26 -26.09 -27.19 -18.30
C GLN A 26 -26.52 -25.86 -17.68
N GLN A 27 -26.42 -25.73 -16.35
CA GLN A 27 -26.83 -24.54 -15.61
C GLN A 27 -25.69 -23.52 -15.43
N GLY A 28 -24.50 -23.80 -15.95
CA GLY A 28 -23.33 -22.92 -15.80
C GLY A 28 -22.94 -22.71 -14.33
N GLN A 29 -23.04 -23.76 -13.52
CA GLN A 29 -22.68 -23.69 -12.10
C GLN A 29 -21.19 -23.40 -11.89
N ASN A 30 -20.87 -22.95 -10.68
CA ASN A 30 -19.50 -22.61 -10.32
C ASN A 30 -18.55 -23.83 -10.46
N THR A 31 -17.28 -23.53 -10.74
CA THR A 31 -16.24 -24.56 -10.92
C THR A 31 -16.06 -25.42 -9.66
N TRP A 32 -16.33 -24.87 -8.47
CA TRP A 32 -16.20 -25.59 -7.20
C TRP A 32 -17.22 -26.73 -7.04
N VAL A 33 -18.48 -26.50 -7.42
CA VAL A 33 -19.52 -27.53 -7.41
C VAL A 33 -19.21 -28.58 -8.47
N MET A 34 -18.77 -28.18 -9.66
CA MET A 34 -18.35 -29.13 -10.70
C MET A 34 -17.17 -30.01 -10.25
N LEU A 35 -16.16 -29.44 -9.59
CA LEU A 35 -15.03 -30.20 -9.04
C LEU A 35 -15.48 -31.15 -7.93
N GLY A 36 -16.36 -30.72 -7.03
CA GLY A 36 -16.93 -31.58 -6.00
C GLY A 36 -17.70 -32.77 -6.57
N ALA A 37 -18.54 -32.51 -7.59
CA ALA A 37 -19.30 -33.54 -8.29
C ALA A 37 -18.39 -34.54 -9.05
N ALA A 38 -17.32 -34.05 -9.69
CA ALA A 38 -16.31 -34.89 -10.32
C ALA A 38 -15.57 -35.78 -9.31
N LEU A 39 -15.16 -35.24 -8.16
CA LEU A 39 -14.52 -36.01 -7.09
C LEU A 39 -15.44 -37.09 -6.53
N ALA A 40 -16.73 -36.78 -6.31
CA ALA A 40 -17.72 -37.75 -5.86
C ALA A 40 -17.90 -38.89 -6.88
N LEU A 41 -17.99 -38.57 -8.17
CA LEU A 41 -18.07 -39.57 -9.25
C LEU A 41 -16.82 -40.46 -9.31
N ILE A 42 -15.62 -39.87 -9.25
CA ILE A 42 -14.35 -40.62 -9.22
C ILE A 42 -14.29 -41.53 -8.00
N ALA A 43 -14.66 -41.05 -6.82
CA ALA A 43 -14.68 -41.87 -5.60
C ALA A 43 -15.65 -43.06 -5.71
N GLY A 44 -16.84 -42.83 -6.29
CA GLY A 44 -17.81 -43.89 -6.57
C GLY A 44 -17.27 -44.95 -7.54
N LEU A 45 -16.67 -44.52 -8.66
CA LEU A 45 -16.06 -45.42 -9.64
C LEU A 45 -14.92 -46.24 -9.04
N VAL A 46 -14.00 -45.61 -8.31
CA VAL A 46 -12.87 -46.28 -7.63
C VAL A 46 -13.38 -47.30 -6.61
N SER A 47 -14.43 -46.96 -5.86
CA SER A 47 -15.00 -47.86 -4.86
C SER A 47 -15.64 -49.11 -5.50
N VAL A 48 -16.37 -48.96 -6.60
CA VAL A 48 -16.88 -50.10 -7.38
C VAL A 48 -15.73 -50.94 -7.94
N MET A 49 -14.67 -50.32 -8.47
CA MET A 49 -13.51 -51.03 -9.03
C MET A 49 -12.80 -51.91 -8.00
N LEU A 50 -12.69 -51.45 -6.76
CA LEU A 50 -12.13 -52.23 -5.64
C LEU A 50 -13.01 -53.43 -5.28
N GLN A 51 -14.33 -53.28 -5.36
CA GLN A 51 -15.29 -54.27 -4.90
C GLN A 51 -15.55 -55.38 -5.92
N ILE A 52 -15.48 -55.05 -7.21
CA ILE A 52 -15.50 -56.02 -8.31
C ILE A 52 -14.25 -56.90 -8.29
N GLY A 53 -13.16 -56.41 -7.68
CA GLY A 53 -11.87 -57.11 -7.59
C GLY A 53 -10.94 -56.81 -8.78
N MET A 54 -11.28 -55.84 -9.63
CA MET A 54 -10.36 -55.32 -10.66
C MET A 54 -9.09 -54.75 -10.03
N ILE A 55 -9.24 -54.09 -8.87
CA ILE A 55 -8.12 -53.58 -8.08
C ILE A 55 -8.01 -54.45 -6.82
N GLY A 56 -6.91 -55.18 -6.69
CA GLY A 56 -6.64 -55.98 -5.49
C GLY A 56 -6.45 -55.11 -4.23
N ARG A 57 -6.57 -55.72 -3.04
CA ARG A 57 -6.47 -55.01 -1.74
C ARG A 57 -5.19 -54.19 -1.59
N LYS A 58 -4.05 -54.71 -2.09
CA LYS A 58 -2.77 -53.98 -2.12
C LYS A 58 -2.81 -52.76 -3.05
N GLY A 59 -3.44 -52.88 -4.22
CA GLY A 59 -3.60 -51.77 -5.17
C GLY A 59 -4.45 -50.63 -4.63
N GLY A 60 -5.54 -50.95 -3.93
CA GLY A 60 -6.37 -49.95 -3.25
C GLY A 60 -5.61 -49.21 -2.14
N MET A 61 -4.76 -49.91 -1.40
CA MET A 61 -3.92 -49.30 -0.37
C MET A 61 -2.85 -48.37 -0.98
N ILE A 62 -2.20 -48.78 -2.08
CA ILE A 62 -1.25 -47.93 -2.82
C ILE A 62 -1.95 -46.67 -3.34
N LEU A 63 -3.13 -46.80 -3.93
CA LEU A 63 -3.91 -45.68 -4.42
C LEU A 63 -4.31 -44.71 -3.29
N GLY A 64 -4.73 -45.25 -2.14
CA GLY A 64 -5.04 -44.45 -0.95
C GLY A 64 -3.82 -43.67 -0.43
N ILE A 65 -2.65 -44.30 -0.38
CA ILE A 65 -1.39 -43.65 -0.01
C ILE A 65 -1.03 -42.56 -1.03
N ALA A 66 -1.19 -42.82 -2.33
CA ALA A 66 -0.93 -41.84 -3.38
C ALA A 66 -1.85 -40.61 -3.27
N PHE A 67 -3.15 -40.81 -3.01
CA PHE A 67 -4.08 -39.71 -2.76
C PHE A 67 -3.76 -38.94 -1.49
N ALA A 68 -3.39 -39.64 -0.41
CA ALA A 68 -2.95 -38.98 0.82
C ALA A 68 -1.69 -38.13 0.60
N ALA A 69 -0.70 -38.66 -0.12
CA ALA A 69 0.51 -37.92 -0.48
C ALA A 69 0.18 -36.69 -1.36
N LEU A 70 -0.68 -36.85 -2.35
CA LEU A 70 -1.14 -35.75 -3.20
C LEU A 70 -1.86 -34.67 -2.38
N ALA A 71 -2.73 -35.06 -1.44
CA ALA A 71 -3.43 -34.13 -0.56
C ALA A 71 -2.44 -33.31 0.29
N ILE A 72 -1.39 -33.95 0.83
CA ILE A 72 -0.33 -33.27 1.58
C ILE A 72 0.42 -32.26 0.70
N VAL A 73 0.77 -32.65 -0.53
CA VAL A 73 1.45 -31.75 -1.49
C VAL A 73 0.57 -30.55 -1.84
N LEU A 74 -0.72 -30.76 -2.10
CA LEU A 74 -1.67 -29.67 -2.38
C LEU A 74 -1.87 -28.75 -1.18
N ALA A 75 -1.97 -29.31 0.03
CA ALA A 75 -2.06 -28.53 1.26
C ALA A 75 -0.83 -27.64 1.46
N TYR A 76 0.38 -28.19 1.25
CA TYR A 76 1.63 -27.43 1.31
C TYR A 76 1.67 -26.31 0.25
N ARG A 77 1.25 -26.57 -0.99
CA ARG A 77 1.20 -25.55 -2.05
C ARG A 77 0.24 -24.42 -1.71
N ASN A 78 -0.95 -24.72 -1.18
CA ASN A 78 -1.90 -23.71 -0.72
C ASN A 78 -1.32 -22.87 0.41
N TYR A 79 -0.73 -23.51 1.43
CA TYR A 79 -0.07 -22.81 2.53
C TYR A 79 1.01 -21.86 2.02
N ARG A 80 1.91 -22.34 1.15
CA ARG A 80 2.99 -21.51 0.58
C ARG A 80 2.46 -20.36 -0.26
N SER A 81 1.39 -20.57 -1.04
CA SER A 81 0.77 -19.52 -1.85
C SER A 81 0.19 -18.40 -0.98
N VAL A 82 -0.52 -18.75 0.09
CA VAL A 82 -1.09 -17.77 1.02
C VAL A 82 0.02 -17.03 1.76
N MET A 83 1.01 -17.76 2.27
CA MET A 83 2.12 -17.15 3.00
C MET A 83 2.93 -16.17 2.14
N GLY A 84 3.18 -16.51 0.87
CA GLY A 84 3.88 -15.63 -0.05
C GLY A 84 3.18 -14.28 -0.25
N VAL A 85 1.84 -14.28 -0.30
CA VAL A 85 1.05 -13.04 -0.40
C VAL A 85 1.13 -12.22 0.89
N ILE A 86 1.05 -12.89 2.07
CA ILE A 86 1.15 -12.21 3.37
C ILE A 86 2.52 -11.55 3.54
N GLU A 87 3.60 -12.28 3.26
CA GLU A 87 4.97 -11.75 3.35
C GLU A 87 5.20 -10.57 2.40
N PHE A 88 4.65 -10.66 1.18
CA PHE A 88 4.72 -9.55 0.22
C PHE A 88 3.99 -8.31 0.74
N ASN A 89 2.77 -8.47 1.26
CA ASN A 89 1.99 -7.36 1.80
C ASN A 89 2.68 -6.70 3.01
N GLN A 90 3.27 -7.48 3.90
CA GLN A 90 4.04 -6.95 5.04
C GLN A 90 5.27 -6.17 4.58
N LYS A 91 6.02 -6.71 3.59
CA LYS A 91 7.16 -5.99 2.99
C LYS A 91 6.73 -4.70 2.31
N LYS A 92 5.61 -4.74 1.57
CA LYS A 92 5.01 -3.57 0.93
C LYS A 92 4.64 -2.51 1.96
N GLU A 93 3.92 -2.88 3.01
CA GLU A 93 3.50 -1.93 4.05
C GLU A 93 4.70 -1.29 4.78
N ALA A 94 5.73 -2.10 5.08
CA ALA A 94 6.97 -1.58 5.67
C ALA A 94 7.68 -0.60 4.73
N ASN A 95 7.82 -0.93 3.44
CA ASN A 95 8.41 -0.06 2.44
C ASN A 95 7.59 1.22 2.24
N ASP A 96 6.28 1.09 2.10
CA ASP A 96 5.35 2.22 1.92
C ASP A 96 5.42 3.18 3.11
N ARG A 97 5.58 2.67 4.34
CA ARG A 97 5.78 3.51 5.52
C ARG A 97 7.06 4.36 5.41
N LEU A 98 8.16 3.78 4.92
CA LEU A 98 9.41 4.49 4.70
C LEU A 98 9.28 5.51 3.55
N VAL A 99 8.71 5.10 2.41
CA VAL A 99 8.50 5.99 1.25
C VAL A 99 7.61 7.17 1.63
N LYS A 100 6.50 6.94 2.35
CA LYS A 100 5.59 8.00 2.83
C LYS A 100 6.30 8.98 3.75
N GLN A 101 7.19 8.52 4.63
CA GLN A 101 7.97 9.42 5.48
C GLN A 101 8.85 10.36 4.63
N GLY A 102 9.59 9.82 3.66
CA GLY A 102 10.42 10.64 2.76
C GLY A 102 9.61 11.61 1.91
N LEU A 103 8.45 11.17 1.41
CA LEU A 103 7.53 12.06 0.68
C LEU A 103 6.96 13.17 1.56
N LYS A 104 6.66 12.89 2.84
CA LYS A 104 6.27 13.93 3.82
C LYS A 104 7.40 14.92 4.05
N ASP A 105 8.64 14.46 4.18
CA ASP A 105 9.81 15.32 4.36
C ASP A 105 10.03 16.23 3.14
N LEU A 106 9.94 15.68 1.91
CA LEU A 106 10.04 16.45 0.67
C LEU A 106 8.92 17.48 0.53
N ARG A 107 7.69 17.14 0.93
CA ARG A 107 6.58 18.08 1.00
C ARG A 107 6.88 19.22 1.98
N THR A 108 7.40 18.92 3.16
CA THR A 108 7.78 19.94 4.15
C THR A 108 8.88 20.87 3.60
N ALA A 109 9.91 20.31 2.97
CA ALA A 109 10.96 21.09 2.32
C ALA A 109 10.38 22.00 1.22
N GLN A 110 9.48 21.48 0.38
CA GLN A 110 8.82 22.24 -0.69
C GLN A 110 7.95 23.39 -0.16
N MET A 111 7.21 23.16 0.93
CA MET A 111 6.43 24.22 1.57
C MET A 111 7.34 25.32 2.12
N GLY A 112 8.41 24.96 2.84
CA GLY A 112 9.39 25.93 3.31
C GLY A 112 10.07 26.70 2.17
N TYR A 113 10.42 26.01 1.08
CA TYR A 113 11.00 26.64 -0.11
C TYR A 113 10.03 27.63 -0.74
N LYS A 114 8.75 27.26 -0.86
CA LYS A 114 7.70 28.16 -1.35
C LYS A 114 7.52 29.38 -0.44
N ASP A 115 7.61 29.22 0.87
CA ASP A 115 7.45 30.33 1.80
C ASP A 115 8.64 31.30 1.74
N ALA A 116 9.85 30.80 1.44
CA ALA A 116 11.04 31.63 1.25
C ALA A 116 11.13 32.30 -0.14
N TYR A 117 10.73 31.61 -1.21
CA TYR A 117 10.97 32.04 -2.61
C TYR A 117 9.70 32.28 -3.44
N GLY A 118 8.51 32.07 -2.88
CA GLY A 118 7.22 32.33 -3.53
C GLY A 118 6.73 31.23 -4.48
N GLY A 119 7.50 30.17 -4.72
CA GLY A 119 7.13 29.06 -5.60
C GLY A 119 7.87 27.77 -5.26
N TYR A 120 7.47 26.65 -5.87
CA TYR A 120 8.11 25.35 -5.67
C TYR A 120 9.29 25.13 -6.62
N THR A 121 10.21 24.22 -6.28
CA THR A 121 11.33 23.83 -7.15
C THR A 121 11.14 22.44 -7.76
N GLY A 122 11.54 22.28 -9.01
CA GLY A 122 11.56 20.98 -9.70
C GLY A 122 12.89 20.22 -9.56
N ASP A 123 13.90 20.83 -8.93
CA ASP A 123 15.25 20.29 -8.81
C ASP A 123 15.55 19.84 -7.37
N LEU A 124 15.94 18.57 -7.21
CA LEU A 124 16.27 17.99 -5.91
C LEU A 124 17.53 18.59 -5.30
N ALA A 125 18.53 18.95 -6.11
CA ALA A 125 19.77 19.53 -5.61
C ALA A 125 19.53 20.93 -5.03
N VAL A 126 18.68 21.72 -5.69
CA VAL A 126 18.25 23.04 -5.19
C VAL A 126 17.49 22.90 -3.86
N LEU A 127 16.61 21.91 -3.77
CA LEU A 127 15.85 21.66 -2.55
C LEU A 127 16.75 21.18 -1.40
N GLU A 128 17.73 20.32 -1.69
CA GLU A 128 18.72 19.84 -0.72
C GLU A 128 19.59 20.98 -0.18
N GLU A 129 20.09 21.83 -1.07
CA GLU A 129 20.88 23.00 -0.70
C GLU A 129 20.08 23.98 0.16
N PHE A 130 18.82 24.23 -0.21
CA PHE A 130 17.91 25.05 0.60
C PHE A 130 17.70 24.48 2.00
N VAL A 131 17.48 23.18 2.13
CA VAL A 131 17.29 22.59 3.47
C VAL A 131 18.56 22.74 4.31
N LYS A 132 19.74 22.55 3.73
CA LYS A 132 21.02 22.63 4.46
C LYS A 132 21.40 24.05 4.86
N ASN A 133 21.32 24.99 3.91
CA ASN A 133 21.93 26.31 4.03
C ASN A 133 20.93 27.47 3.89
N GLY A 134 19.69 27.17 3.50
CA GLY A 134 18.64 28.15 3.30
C GLY A 134 17.98 28.62 4.60
N HIS A 135 17.19 29.67 4.45
CA HIS A 135 16.47 30.30 5.56
C HIS A 135 15.00 30.45 5.18
N ILE A 136 14.12 30.35 6.18
CA ILE A 136 12.69 30.62 6.02
C ILE A 136 12.29 31.88 6.79
N PRO A 137 11.38 32.70 6.24
CA PRO A 137 10.82 33.83 6.97
C PRO A 137 9.87 33.31 8.05
N MET A 138 10.15 33.64 9.31
CA MET A 138 9.31 33.30 10.45
C MET A 138 8.82 34.59 11.14
N ILE A 139 7.51 34.72 11.30
CA ILE A 139 6.91 35.87 11.98
C ILE A 139 7.03 35.65 13.49
N LYS A 140 7.81 36.49 14.16
CA LYS A 140 7.91 36.52 15.61
C LYS A 140 6.96 37.57 16.16
N ALA A 141 6.06 37.13 17.04
CA ALA A 141 5.20 38.03 17.81
C ALA A 141 5.91 38.44 19.10
N ILE A 142 6.04 39.75 19.33
CA ILE A 142 6.55 40.32 20.56
C ILE A 142 5.40 41.11 21.20
N GLY A 143 5.05 40.81 22.45
CA GLY A 143 3.92 41.40 23.17
C GLY A 143 2.70 40.47 23.24
N GLN A 144 1.70 40.85 24.04
CA GLN A 144 0.42 40.14 24.17
C GLN A 144 -0.71 41.08 23.77
N VAL A 145 -1.68 40.56 23.02
CA VAL A 145 -2.91 41.30 22.70
C VAL A 145 -3.77 41.33 23.98
N PRO A 146 -4.08 42.51 24.55
CA PRO A 146 -5.00 42.60 25.68
C PRO A 146 -6.42 42.18 25.24
N ASP A 147 -7.17 41.49 26.12
CA ASP A 147 -8.51 40.96 25.82
C ASP A 147 -9.54 42.02 25.39
N THR A 148 -9.24 43.30 25.63
CA THR A 148 -10.08 44.45 25.33
C THR A 148 -9.86 45.03 23.93
N LEU A 149 -8.82 44.61 23.20
CA LEU A 149 -8.41 45.21 21.93
C LEU A 149 -8.36 44.17 20.82
N SER A 150 -8.63 44.59 19.59
CA SER A 150 -8.35 43.77 18.41
C SER A 150 -6.85 43.71 18.14
N GLU A 151 -6.39 42.68 17.42
CA GLU A 151 -4.97 42.51 17.05
C GLU A 151 -4.45 43.70 16.24
N LEU A 152 -5.31 44.32 15.42
CA LEU A 152 -4.98 45.48 14.59
C LEU A 152 -4.77 46.74 15.46
N GLU A 153 -5.67 47.00 16.40
CA GLU A 153 -5.54 48.11 17.37
C GLU A 153 -4.32 47.93 18.29
N ALA A 154 -4.05 46.70 18.73
CA ALA A 154 -2.87 46.40 19.55
C ALA A 154 -1.55 46.62 18.78
N LEU A 155 -1.55 46.43 17.45
CA LEU A 155 -0.40 46.67 16.59
C LEU A 155 -0.19 48.17 16.35
N GLU A 156 -1.27 48.93 16.14
CA GLU A 156 -1.25 50.39 16.00
C GLU A 156 -0.80 51.09 17.30
N LEU A 157 -1.22 50.57 18.45
CA LEU A 157 -0.82 51.09 19.77
C LEU A 157 0.60 50.66 20.19
N GLY A 158 1.30 49.88 19.37
CA GLY A 158 2.65 49.39 19.65
C GLY A 158 2.74 48.37 20.79
N LEU A 159 1.61 47.78 21.19
CA LEU A 159 1.53 46.74 22.23
C LEU A 159 1.98 45.37 21.72
N ILE A 160 1.84 45.15 20.41
CA ILE A 160 2.38 43.99 19.71
C ILE A 160 3.25 44.42 18.53
N VAL A 161 4.39 43.76 18.36
CA VAL A 161 5.27 43.93 17.19
C VAL A 161 5.39 42.59 16.49
N ARG A 162 5.15 42.59 15.17
CA ARG A 162 5.35 41.44 14.29
C ARG A 162 6.58 41.69 13.46
N ASP A 163 7.69 41.05 13.84
CA ASP A 163 8.93 41.16 13.11
C ASP A 163 9.21 39.85 12.35
N THR A 164 9.78 39.95 11.16
CA THR A 164 10.12 38.79 10.35
C THR A 164 11.59 38.45 10.58
N ILE A 165 11.84 37.30 11.19
CA ILE A 165 13.19 36.79 11.36
C ILE A 165 13.47 35.70 10.34
N LEU A 166 14.70 35.67 9.83
CA LEU A 166 15.19 34.58 9.00
C LEU A 166 15.73 33.48 9.92
N ALA A 167 15.05 32.33 9.94
CA ALA A 167 15.48 31.17 10.69
C ALA A 167 16.04 30.10 9.75
N PRO A 168 17.06 29.31 10.14
CA PRO A 168 17.56 28.20 9.33
C PRO A 168 16.44 27.22 8.96
N ALA A 169 16.39 26.85 7.68
CA ALA A 169 15.34 25.97 7.16
C ALA A 169 15.39 24.58 7.84
N LEU A 170 16.59 24.00 7.99
CA LEU A 170 16.80 22.71 8.66
C LEU A 170 16.17 22.67 10.05
N ASP A 171 16.58 23.61 10.90
CA ASP A 171 16.18 23.65 12.32
C ASP A 171 14.68 23.86 12.46
N SER A 172 14.16 24.80 11.69
CA SER A 172 12.76 25.24 11.79
C SER A 172 11.78 24.20 11.26
N LEU A 173 12.17 23.43 10.22
CA LEU A 173 11.29 22.47 9.57
C LEU A 173 11.45 21.05 10.10
N PHE A 174 12.67 20.62 10.46
CA PHE A 174 12.98 19.21 10.69
C PHE A 174 13.47 18.87 12.09
N LEU A 175 13.99 19.85 12.85
CA LEU A 175 14.55 19.62 14.20
C LEU A 175 13.60 20.04 15.34
N THR A 176 12.38 20.44 15.03
CA THR A 176 11.38 20.76 16.06
C THR A 176 10.86 19.48 16.73
N PRO A 177 10.45 19.52 18.02
CA PRO A 177 9.92 18.34 18.71
C PRO A 177 8.75 17.68 17.96
N ARG A 178 7.90 18.49 17.32
CA ARG A 178 6.81 18.01 16.47
C ARG A 178 7.30 17.33 15.21
N ALA A 179 8.31 17.89 14.54
CA ALA A 179 8.87 17.31 13.32
C ALA A 179 9.63 16.00 13.58
N THR A 180 10.20 15.84 14.77
CA THR A 180 10.87 14.61 15.21
C THR A 180 9.93 13.54 15.77
N ALA A 181 8.70 13.92 16.15
CA ALA A 181 7.71 12.99 16.65
C ALA A 181 7.16 12.08 15.53
N ASP A 182 6.84 10.83 15.88
CA ASP A 182 6.13 9.86 15.03
C ASP A 182 6.74 9.59 13.64
N ARG A 183 8.05 9.77 13.49
CA ARG A 183 8.77 9.50 12.25
C ARG A 183 9.06 8.00 12.09
N ALA A 184 8.96 7.50 10.85
CA ALA A 184 9.41 6.14 10.53
C ALA A 184 10.94 5.98 10.63
N TYR A 185 11.70 7.05 10.38
CA TYR A 185 13.15 7.12 10.53
C TYR A 185 13.62 8.58 10.76
N PRO A 186 14.78 8.80 11.39
CA PRO A 186 15.32 10.15 11.65
C PRO A 186 15.53 10.95 10.37
N PHE A 187 15.32 12.27 10.41
CA PHE A 187 15.62 13.12 9.27
C PHE A 187 17.13 13.19 9.03
N ASP A 188 17.55 13.10 7.77
CA ASP A 188 18.93 13.33 7.35
C ASP A 188 18.96 14.24 6.10
N PRO A 189 19.52 15.45 6.21
CA PRO A 189 19.57 16.41 5.11
C PRO A 189 20.40 15.96 3.91
N ASN A 190 21.26 14.93 4.04
CA ASN A 190 22.08 14.44 2.92
C ASN A 190 21.42 13.31 2.13
N THR A 191 20.35 12.71 2.66
CA THR A 191 19.76 11.50 2.07
C THR A 191 18.26 11.61 1.83
N PHE A 192 17.58 12.63 2.37
CA PHE A 192 16.12 12.79 2.22
C PHE A 192 15.62 12.93 0.78
N THR A 193 16.49 13.27 -0.17
CA THR A 193 16.18 13.34 -1.61
C THR A 193 16.13 11.98 -2.30
N LYS A 194 16.54 10.91 -1.60
CA LYS A 194 16.55 9.53 -2.09
C LYS A 194 15.47 8.70 -1.41
N SER A 195 14.82 7.86 -2.22
CA SER A 195 13.87 6.87 -1.76
C SER A 195 14.58 5.73 -1.00
N PRO A 196 13.85 4.90 -0.24
CA PRO A 196 14.40 3.71 0.41
C PRO A 196 15.09 2.72 -0.54
N SER A 197 14.77 2.77 -1.83
CA SER A 197 15.42 1.98 -2.88
C SER A 197 16.81 2.49 -3.31
N GLY A 198 17.21 3.67 -2.81
CA GLY A 198 18.46 4.36 -3.14
C GLY A 198 18.34 5.37 -4.30
N ASP A 199 17.28 5.31 -5.09
CA ASP A 199 17.07 6.23 -6.20
C ASP A 199 16.51 7.59 -5.76
N PRO A 200 16.92 8.68 -6.43
CA PRO A 200 16.34 10.00 -6.22
C PRO A 200 14.85 10.03 -6.55
N TYR A 201 14.08 10.77 -5.77
CA TYR A 201 12.65 10.95 -6.04
C TYR A 201 12.40 11.68 -7.37
N LEU A 202 11.28 11.37 -8.02
CA LEU A 202 10.90 12.03 -9.27
C LEU A 202 10.11 13.31 -8.94
N MET A 203 10.73 14.46 -9.17
CA MET A 203 10.17 15.76 -8.81
C MET A 203 9.86 16.61 -10.05
N LYS A 204 8.75 17.35 -10.00
CA LYS A 204 8.41 18.39 -10.97
C LYS A 204 7.74 19.55 -10.25
N ALA A 205 7.95 20.76 -10.75
CA ALA A 205 7.25 21.96 -10.32
C ALA A 205 6.78 22.76 -11.53
N GLY A 206 5.75 23.57 -11.35
CA GLY A 206 5.20 24.42 -12.39
C GLY A 206 4.10 25.32 -11.86
N MET A 207 3.38 25.96 -12.78
CA MET A 207 2.24 26.82 -12.49
C MET A 207 1.00 26.26 -13.17
N ILE A 208 -0.14 26.32 -12.50
CA ILE A 208 -1.45 26.03 -13.10
C ILE A 208 -2.37 27.24 -12.97
N SER A 209 -3.30 27.36 -13.92
CA SER A 209 -4.42 28.30 -13.79
C SER A 209 -5.54 27.61 -13.02
N SER A 210 -5.78 28.06 -11.79
CA SER A 210 -6.89 27.59 -10.95
C SER A 210 -7.79 28.78 -10.62
N SER A 211 -9.07 28.71 -11.02
CA SER A 211 -10.06 29.77 -10.78
C SER A 211 -9.58 31.16 -11.22
N GLY A 212 -8.89 31.25 -12.37
CA GLY A 212 -8.40 32.51 -12.95
C GLY A 212 -7.15 33.09 -12.28
N ARG A 213 -6.51 32.38 -11.35
CA ARG A 213 -5.21 32.77 -10.75
C ARG A 213 -4.14 31.74 -11.10
N ASN A 214 -2.93 32.25 -11.35
CA ASN A 214 -1.74 31.41 -11.52
C ASN A 214 -1.24 30.97 -10.16
N VAL A 215 -1.21 29.66 -9.94
CA VAL A 215 -0.87 29.05 -8.65
C VAL A 215 0.32 28.10 -8.85
N PRO A 216 1.37 28.20 -8.01
CA PRO A 216 2.48 27.25 -8.05
C PRO A 216 2.02 25.87 -7.58
N VAL A 217 2.49 24.85 -8.27
CA VAL A 217 2.24 23.44 -7.94
C VAL A 217 3.51 22.63 -8.07
N PHE A 218 3.53 21.50 -7.39
CA PHE A 218 4.61 20.53 -7.47
C PHE A 218 4.06 19.11 -7.41
N THR A 219 4.88 18.16 -7.82
CA THR A 219 4.66 16.75 -7.55
C THR A 219 5.98 16.06 -7.25
N VAL A 220 5.96 15.15 -6.29
CA VAL A 220 7.08 14.27 -5.96
C VAL A 220 6.53 12.84 -5.93
N ARG A 221 7.18 11.93 -6.65
CA ARG A 221 6.74 10.55 -6.81
C ARG A 221 7.85 9.57 -6.49
N ASP A 222 7.48 8.44 -5.91
CA ASP A 222 8.37 7.30 -5.72
C ASP A 222 8.90 6.78 -7.08
N PRO A 223 10.23 6.69 -7.28
CA PRO A 223 10.82 6.23 -8.53
C PRO A 223 10.59 4.73 -8.78
N ARG A 224 10.49 3.92 -7.71
CA ARG A 224 10.40 2.45 -7.83
C ARG A 224 9.32 1.86 -6.90
N PRO A 225 8.03 1.98 -7.28
CA PRO A 225 6.96 1.39 -6.50
C PRO A 225 7.02 -0.14 -6.52
N MET A 226 6.71 -0.78 -5.37
CA MET A 226 6.68 -2.24 -5.27
C MET A 226 5.57 -2.88 -6.11
N VAL A 227 4.48 -2.15 -6.38
CA VAL A 227 3.36 -2.57 -7.21
C VAL A 227 3.16 -1.55 -8.32
N LYS A 228 3.20 -2.01 -9.58
CA LYS A 228 2.96 -1.15 -10.74
C LYS A 228 1.54 -0.56 -10.67
N GLY A 229 1.44 0.76 -10.74
CA GLY A 229 0.17 1.50 -10.67
C GLY A 229 -0.18 2.04 -9.28
N ASP A 230 0.47 1.54 -8.22
CA ASP A 230 0.30 2.03 -6.84
C ASP A 230 1.49 2.92 -6.44
N THR A 231 1.79 3.91 -7.27
CA THR A 231 2.92 4.82 -7.03
C THR A 231 2.55 5.84 -5.96
N LEU A 232 3.27 5.82 -4.84
CA LEU A 232 3.12 6.84 -3.81
C LEU A 232 3.64 8.19 -4.31
N MET A 233 2.87 9.25 -4.06
CA MET A 233 3.21 10.60 -4.47
C MET A 233 2.57 11.65 -3.57
N VAL A 234 3.19 12.83 -3.54
CA VAL A 234 2.65 14.05 -2.92
C VAL A 234 2.56 15.17 -3.94
N GLY A 235 1.59 16.03 -3.73
CA GLY A 235 1.31 17.15 -4.61
C GLY A 235 0.62 16.74 -5.92
N SER A 236 0.23 17.72 -6.72
CA SER A 236 -0.41 17.51 -8.01
C SER A 236 -0.01 18.60 -8.99
N MET A 237 0.26 18.22 -10.24
CA MET A 237 0.48 19.16 -11.35
C MET A 237 -0.82 19.64 -12.01
N GLU A 238 -1.98 19.12 -11.59
CA GLU A 238 -3.28 19.42 -12.20
C GLU A 238 -4.16 20.30 -11.30
N LYS A 239 -3.98 20.18 -9.98
CA LYS A 239 -4.72 20.95 -8.98
C LYS A 239 -3.79 21.49 -7.90
N GLN A 240 -4.20 22.58 -7.26
CA GLN A 240 -3.49 23.11 -6.09
C GLN A 240 -3.71 22.17 -4.91
N SER A 241 -2.80 21.21 -4.76
CA SER A 241 -2.81 20.27 -3.65
C SER A 241 -1.38 19.93 -3.29
N THR A 242 -1.09 19.87 -2.00
CA THR A 242 0.18 19.38 -1.43
C THR A 242 -0.01 17.99 -0.80
N SER A 243 -1.21 17.43 -0.92
CA SER A 243 -1.62 16.16 -0.34
C SER A 243 -0.93 14.96 -0.99
N GLY A 244 -0.71 13.93 -0.20
CA GLY A 244 -0.34 12.59 -0.58
C GLY A 244 -1.54 11.79 -1.10
N ASN A 245 -1.26 10.76 -1.88
CA ASN A 245 -2.29 9.88 -2.45
C ASN A 245 -2.63 8.66 -1.55
N TRP A 246 -2.46 8.77 -0.23
CA TRP A 246 -2.71 7.66 0.71
C TRP A 246 -3.71 8.05 1.81
N ALA A 247 -4.34 7.05 2.42
CA ALA A 247 -5.33 7.25 3.48
C ALA A 247 -4.70 7.78 4.80
N GLY A 248 -5.47 8.60 5.53
CA GLY A 248 -5.08 9.12 6.84
C GLY A 248 -4.04 10.26 6.80
N GLU A 249 -4.04 11.04 5.72
CA GLU A 249 -3.30 12.30 5.65
C GLU A 249 -3.95 13.42 6.46
#